data_AF-A0A3M1KDJ2-F1
#
_entry.id   AF-A0A3M1KDJ2-F1
#
_cell.length_a   1.000
_cell.length_b   1.000
_cell.length_c   1.000
_cell.angle_alpha   90.00
_cell.angle_beta   90.00
_cell.angle_gamma   90.00
#
_symmetry.space_group_name_H-M   'P 1'
#
loop_
_entity.id
_entity.type
_entity.pdbx_description
1 polymer ?
#
loop_
_entity_poly.entity_id
_entity_poly.type
_entity_poly.pdbx_seq_one_letter_code
_entity_poly.pdbx_strand_id
1 'polypeptide(L)'
;MMSLTHIHPMLVHFPLVLWPIGTLLLVLAVLNGRALTERTFIVQGAVWSLLIGSVVALLAAAFGDLALDVAKDLGFPEAPLEDHEETVSIAVWLFAAVTAVLGWVHFKSVAVPGWLKPALVVVSLVGVGVAIYGAWLGGNLVYELGVNVAAVHP
;
A
#
# COMPACT_ATOMS: atom_id res chain seq x y z
N MET A 1 -2.59 -17.69 -20.94
CA MET A 1 -2.17 -17.70 -19.51
C MET A 1 -1.95 -16.25 -19.12
N MET A 2 -2.42 -15.79 -17.95
CA MET A 2 -2.10 -14.42 -17.51
C MET A 2 -0.59 -14.36 -17.25
N SER A 3 0.13 -13.46 -17.93
CA SER A 3 1.55 -13.25 -17.64
C SER A 3 1.70 -12.59 -16.27
N LEU A 4 2.79 -12.91 -15.56
CA LEU A 4 3.14 -12.27 -14.29
C LEU A 4 3.12 -10.74 -14.39
N THR A 5 3.50 -10.22 -15.56
CA THR A 5 3.50 -8.79 -15.86
C THR A 5 2.11 -8.15 -15.81
N HIS A 6 1.01 -8.90 -15.97
CA HIS A 6 -0.35 -8.37 -15.80
C HIS A 6 -0.87 -8.49 -14.36
N ILE A 7 -0.33 -9.41 -13.57
CA ILE A 7 -0.82 -9.67 -12.20
C ILE A 7 -0.44 -8.55 -11.25
N HIS A 8 0.82 -8.08 -11.28
CA HIS A 8 1.27 -7.00 -10.41
C HIS A 8 0.43 -5.71 -10.58
N PRO A 9 0.22 -5.16 -11.81
CA PRO A 9 -0.64 -4.00 -12.02
C PRO A 9 -2.09 -4.21 -11.58
N MET A 10 -2.62 -5.42 -11.64
CA MET A 10 -3.96 -5.70 -11.11
C MET A 10 -3.99 -5.62 -9.58
N LEU A 11 -2.99 -6.18 -8.90
CA LEU A 11 -2.93 -6.24 -7.44
C LEU A 11 -2.72 -4.86 -6.80
N VAL A 12 -1.96 -3.95 -7.42
CA VAL A 12 -1.67 -2.63 -6.82
C VAL A 12 -2.90 -1.75 -6.62
N HIS A 13 -4.00 -1.98 -7.34
CA HIS A 13 -5.24 -1.20 -7.20
C HIS A 13 -5.89 -1.38 -5.82
N PHE A 14 -5.79 -2.58 -5.25
CA PHE A 14 -6.40 -2.88 -3.96
C PHE A 14 -5.77 -2.08 -2.81
N PRO A 15 -4.45 -2.12 -2.56
CA PRO A 15 -3.85 -1.28 -1.54
C PRO A 15 -4.03 0.21 -1.86
N LEU A 16 -3.90 0.64 -3.11
CA LEU A 16 -4.09 2.06 -3.48
C LEU A 16 -5.50 2.60 -3.21
N VAL A 17 -6.52 1.74 -3.09
CA VAL A 17 -7.88 2.16 -2.71
C VAL A 17 -8.15 1.91 -1.23
N LEU A 18 -7.82 0.73 -0.72
CA LEU A 18 -8.12 0.32 0.65
C LEU A 18 -7.32 1.11 1.69
N TRP A 19 -6.07 1.47 1.40
CA TRP A 19 -5.25 2.25 2.32
C TRP A 19 -5.74 3.68 2.51
N PRO A 20 -6.03 4.45 1.45
CA PRO A 20 -6.63 5.78 1.60
C PRO A 20 -7.98 5.74 2.31
N ILE A 21 -8.87 4.80 1.96
CA ILE A 21 -10.18 4.66 2.62
C ILE A 21 -10.00 4.31 4.10
N GLY A 22 -9.18 3.30 4.41
CA GLY A 22 -8.91 2.88 5.78
C GLY A 22 -8.27 3.98 6.62
N THR A 23 -7.36 4.76 6.03
CA THR A 23 -6.71 5.92 6.67
C THR A 23 -7.71 7.03 6.95
N LEU A 24 -8.61 7.33 6.01
CA LEU A 24 -9.68 8.30 6.22
C LEU A 24 -10.60 7.88 7.37
N LEU A 25 -11.02 6.60 7.39
CA LEU A 25 -11.84 6.07 8.48
C LEU A 25 -11.11 6.10 9.83
N LEU A 26 -9.80 5.84 9.84
CA LEU A 26 -8.97 5.95 11.04
C LEU A 26 -8.90 7.41 11.55
N VAL A 27 -8.68 8.38 10.66
CA VAL A 27 -8.74 9.81 10.98
C VAL A 27 -10.09 10.17 11.60
N LEU A 28 -11.20 9.75 10.97
CA LEU A 28 -12.54 10.01 11.47
C LEU A 28 -12.79 9.34 12.83
N ALA A 29 -12.27 8.13 13.06
CA ALA A 29 -12.38 7.47 14.36
C ALA A 29 -11.67 8.27 15.45
N VAL A 30 -10.44 8.74 15.17
CA VAL A 30 -9.62 9.50 16.14
C VAL A 30 -10.22 10.87 16.42
N LEU A 31 -10.67 11.61 15.40
CA LEU A 31 -11.29 12.93 15.56
C LEU A 31 -12.61 12.87 16.34
N ASN A 32 -13.37 11.79 16.19
CA ASN A 32 -14.60 11.56 16.96
C ASN A 32 -14.34 10.98 18.36
N GLY A 33 -13.09 10.91 18.81
CA GLY A 33 -12.72 10.41 20.14
C GLY A 33 -12.96 8.91 20.35
N ARG A 34 -13.20 8.13 19.29
CA ARG A 34 -13.54 6.71 19.38
C ARG A 34 -12.38 5.89 19.92
N ALA A 35 -12.70 4.85 20.68
CA ALA A 35 -11.72 3.82 21.02
C ALA A 35 -11.48 2.91 19.81
N LEU A 36 -10.21 2.58 19.54
CA LEU A 36 -9.84 1.70 18.41
C LEU A 36 -10.28 0.23 18.63
N THR A 37 -10.81 -0.09 19.82
CA THR A 37 -11.39 -1.38 20.18
C THR A 37 -12.89 -1.45 19.93
N GLU A 38 -13.54 -0.32 19.62
CA GLU A 38 -14.97 -0.28 19.33
C GLU A 38 -15.32 -1.10 18.09
N ARG A 39 -16.49 -1.74 18.09
CA ARG A 39 -17.01 -2.53 16.96
C ARG A 39 -17.95 -1.69 16.06
N THR A 40 -17.73 -0.38 15.98
CA THR A 40 -18.52 0.51 15.11
C THR A 40 -18.10 0.38 13.66
N PHE A 41 -18.99 0.75 12.72
CA PHE A 41 -18.69 0.71 11.29
C PHE A 41 -17.41 1.46 10.93
N ILE A 42 -17.18 2.65 11.52
CA ILE A 42 -16.00 3.47 11.23
C ILE A 42 -14.71 2.75 11.66
N VAL A 43 -14.66 2.23 12.89
CA VAL A 43 -13.45 1.56 13.41
C VAL A 43 -13.22 0.23 12.71
N GLN A 44 -14.27 -0.57 12.52
CA GLN A 44 -14.18 -1.84 11.80
C GLN A 44 -13.76 -1.63 10.34
N GLY A 45 -14.35 -0.65 9.66
CA GLY A 45 -13.99 -0.29 8.30
C GLY A 45 -12.52 0.13 8.21
N ALA A 46 -12.04 0.97 9.12
CA ALA A 46 -10.61 1.33 9.19
C ALA A 46 -9.73 0.09 9.35
N VAL A 47 -9.99 -0.75 10.36
CA VAL A 47 -9.17 -1.93 10.67
C VAL A 47 -9.13 -2.91 9.51
N TRP A 48 -10.30 -3.29 8.96
CA TRP A 48 -10.37 -4.28 7.90
C TRP A 48 -9.85 -3.76 6.56
N SER A 49 -10.11 -2.50 6.19
CA SER A 49 -9.54 -1.92 4.98
C SER A 49 -8.02 -1.87 5.05
N LEU A 50 -7.45 -1.40 6.16
CA LEU A 50 -6.00 -1.35 6.32
C LEU A 50 -5.38 -2.76 6.34
N LEU A 51 -5.98 -3.71 7.07
CA LEU A 51 -5.49 -5.08 7.16
C LEU A 51 -5.50 -5.79 5.80
N ILE A 52 -6.65 -5.81 5.11
CA ILE A 52 -6.77 -6.43 3.79
C ILE A 52 -5.87 -5.71 2.80
N GLY A 53 -5.85 -4.36 2.83
CA GLY A 53 -4.97 -3.56 2.00
C GLY A 53 -3.49 -3.93 2.18
N SER A 54 -3.04 -4.18 3.41
CA SER A 54 -1.65 -4.58 3.69
C SER A 54 -1.32 -5.98 3.21
N VAL A 55 -2.24 -6.93 3.39
CA VAL A 55 -2.05 -8.30 2.88
C VAL A 55 -1.92 -8.26 1.36
N VAL A 56 -2.77 -7.51 0.67
CA VAL A 56 -2.68 -7.40 -0.79
C VAL A 56 -1.47 -6.57 -1.22
N ALA A 57 -1.02 -5.58 -0.44
CA ALA A 57 0.22 -4.84 -0.70
C ALA A 57 1.45 -5.76 -0.66
N LEU A 58 1.53 -6.66 0.32
CA LEU A 58 2.60 -7.67 0.40
C LEU A 58 2.59 -8.62 -0.81
N LEU A 59 1.40 -9.04 -1.25
CA LEU A 59 1.27 -9.84 -2.47
C LEU A 59 1.71 -9.02 -3.70
N ALA A 60 1.26 -7.77 -3.82
CA ALA A 60 1.63 -6.90 -4.93
C ALA A 60 3.14 -6.66 -5.00
N ALA A 61 3.81 -6.50 -3.86
CA ALA A 61 5.27 -6.39 -3.77
C ALA A 61 5.96 -7.66 -4.28
N ALA A 62 5.55 -8.84 -3.81
CA ALA A 62 6.14 -10.10 -4.27
C ALA A 62 5.99 -10.33 -5.78
N PHE A 63 4.84 -9.96 -6.38
CA PHE A 63 4.67 -10.00 -7.83
C PHE A 63 5.40 -8.86 -8.55
N GLY A 64 5.65 -7.74 -7.86
CA GLY A 64 6.45 -6.62 -8.34
C GLY A 64 7.91 -7.01 -8.51
N ASP A 65 8.49 -7.70 -7.53
CA ASP A 65 9.86 -8.21 -7.59
C ASP A 65 10.05 -9.16 -8.79
N LEU A 66 9.09 -10.06 -9.01
CA LEU A 66 9.10 -10.94 -10.19
C LEU A 66 8.99 -10.17 -11.51
N ALA A 67 8.23 -9.06 -11.53
CA ALA A 67 8.10 -8.22 -12.71
C ALA A 67 9.34 -7.34 -12.95
N LEU A 68 10.02 -6.92 -11.87
CA LEU A 68 11.27 -6.20 -11.89
C LEU A 68 12.37 -7.04 -12.55
N ASP A 69 12.53 -8.30 -12.14
CA ASP A 69 13.51 -9.22 -12.73
C ASP A 69 13.28 -9.39 -14.24
N VAL A 70 12.02 -9.58 -14.64
CA VAL A 70 11.65 -9.67 -16.07
C VAL A 70 11.99 -8.38 -16.82
N ALA A 71 11.76 -7.20 -16.23
CA ALA A 71 12.09 -5.94 -16.87
C ALA A 71 13.61 -5.74 -17.00
N LYS A 72 14.39 -6.14 -16.00
CA LYS A 72 15.87 -6.13 -16.06
C LYS A 72 16.39 -7.05 -17.17
N ASP A 73 15.85 -8.27 -17.27
CA ASP A 73 16.20 -9.24 -18.33
C ASP A 73 15.87 -8.73 -19.75
N LEU A 74 14.86 -7.87 -19.88
CA LEU A 74 14.49 -7.22 -21.14
C LEU A 74 15.37 -5.99 -21.47
N GLY A 75 16.30 -5.62 -20.60
CA GLY A 75 17.26 -4.53 -20.81
C GLY A 75 16.74 -3.13 -20.47
N PHE A 76 15.66 -3.02 -19.69
CA PHE A 76 15.20 -1.72 -19.20
C PHE A 76 16.20 -1.12 -18.19
N PRO A 77 16.31 0.22 -18.09
CA PRO A 77 17.21 0.86 -17.13
C PRO A 77 16.86 0.46 -15.68
N GLU A 78 17.86 0.03 -14.92
CA GLU A 78 17.66 -0.47 -13.54
C GLU A 78 17.21 0.64 -12.58
N ALA A 79 17.87 1.81 -12.60
CA ALA A 79 17.64 2.85 -11.61
C ALA A 79 16.17 3.30 -11.48
N PRO A 80 15.43 3.60 -12.56
CA PRO A 80 14.00 3.93 -12.45
C PRO A 80 13.14 2.79 -11.91
N LEU A 81 13.49 1.54 -12.21
CA LEU A 81 12.76 0.36 -11.73
C LEU A 81 12.98 0.17 -10.23
N GLU A 82 14.22 0.31 -9.77
CA GLU A 82 14.61 0.24 -8.36
C GLU A 82 14.03 1.41 -7.56
N ASP A 83 14.07 2.65 -8.09
CA ASP A 83 13.44 3.81 -7.45
C ASP A 83 11.95 3.57 -7.17
N HIS A 84 11.23 2.96 -8.13
CA HIS A 84 9.84 2.57 -7.94
C HIS A 84 9.68 1.50 -6.86
N GLU A 85 10.46 0.41 -6.96
CA GLU A 85 10.42 -0.74 -6.05
C GLU A 85 10.75 -0.35 -4.61
N GLU A 86 11.86 0.34 -4.37
CA GLU A 86 12.28 0.81 -3.05
C GLU A 86 11.22 1.74 -2.43
N THR A 87 10.66 2.66 -3.23
CA THR A 87 9.61 3.58 -2.78
C THR A 87 8.36 2.82 -2.32
N VAL A 88 7.86 1.86 -3.10
CA VAL A 88 6.67 1.10 -2.72
C VAL A 88 6.97 0.13 -1.57
N SER A 89 8.19 -0.39 -1.48
CA SER A 89 8.66 -1.20 -0.35
C SER A 89 8.61 -0.42 0.96
N ILE A 90 8.98 0.87 0.98
CA ILE A 90 8.80 1.74 2.15
C ILE A 90 7.32 1.84 2.54
N ALA A 91 6.42 2.05 1.57
CA ALA A 91 4.98 2.10 1.84
C ALA A 91 4.46 0.78 2.44
N VAL A 92 4.86 -0.37 1.88
CA VAL A 92 4.50 -1.70 2.38
C VAL A 92 4.92 -1.91 3.82
N TRP A 93 6.13 -1.49 4.20
CA TRP A 93 6.60 -1.60 5.59
C TRP A 93 5.85 -0.68 6.55
N LEU A 94 5.56 0.56 6.15
CA LEU A 94 4.70 1.45 6.94
C LEU A 94 3.30 0.86 7.11
N PHE A 95 2.79 0.23 6.06
CA PHE A 95 1.49 -0.42 6.06
C PHE A 95 1.43 -1.60 7.03
N ALA A 96 2.42 -2.49 6.95
CA ALA A 96 2.57 -3.62 7.86
C ALA A 96 2.73 -3.17 9.32
N ALA A 97 3.53 -2.12 9.58
CA ALA A 97 3.74 -1.61 10.94
C ALA A 97 2.44 -1.08 11.57
N VAL A 98 1.72 -0.22 10.85
CA VAL A 98 0.44 0.33 11.33
C VAL A 98 -0.58 -0.77 11.56
N THR A 99 -0.72 -1.71 10.61
CA THR A 99 -1.72 -2.78 10.74
C THR A 99 -1.37 -3.81 11.80
N ALA A 100 -0.09 -4.10 12.04
CA ALA A 100 0.32 -4.95 13.14
C ALA A 100 -0.07 -4.33 14.49
N VAL A 101 0.23 -3.04 14.69
CA VAL A 101 -0.13 -2.31 15.92
C VAL A 101 -1.65 -2.19 16.06
N LEU A 102 -2.34 -1.76 15.00
CA LEU A 102 -3.79 -1.57 15.02
C LEU A 102 -4.53 -2.90 15.22
N GLY A 103 -4.09 -3.97 14.55
CA GLY A 103 -4.61 -5.32 14.71
C GLY A 103 -4.39 -5.85 16.12
N TRP A 104 -3.20 -5.65 16.69
CA TRP A 104 -2.94 -5.98 18.09
C TRP A 104 -3.91 -5.27 19.04
N VAL A 105 -4.05 -3.93 18.90
CA VAL A 105 -4.96 -3.13 19.73
C VAL A 105 -6.41 -3.60 19.59
N HIS A 106 -6.88 -3.78 18.36
CA HIS A 106 -8.28 -4.08 18.06
C HIS A 106 -8.69 -5.50 18.43
N PHE A 107 -7.86 -6.51 18.13
CA PHE A 107 -8.20 -7.91 18.38
C PHE A 107 -7.85 -8.39 19.79
N LYS A 108 -6.89 -7.76 20.46
CA LYS A 108 -6.59 -8.06 21.87
C LYS A 108 -7.28 -7.11 22.85
N SER A 109 -8.06 -6.15 22.37
CA SER A 109 -8.80 -5.17 23.18
C SER A 109 -7.88 -4.42 24.16
N VAL A 110 -6.67 -4.07 23.72
CA VAL A 110 -5.64 -3.46 24.57
C VAL A 110 -5.89 -1.95 24.69
N ALA A 111 -5.79 -1.44 25.92
CA ALA A 111 -5.82 0.00 26.17
C ALA A 111 -4.58 0.67 25.56
N VAL A 112 -4.79 1.77 24.83
CA VAL A 112 -3.72 2.49 24.14
C VAL A 112 -3.42 3.82 24.84
N PRO A 113 -2.14 4.24 24.91
CA PRO A 113 -1.80 5.56 25.40
C PRO A 113 -2.33 6.63 24.43
N GLY A 114 -2.65 7.82 24.96
CA GLY A 114 -3.32 8.87 24.18
C GLY A 114 -2.57 9.32 22.92
N TRP A 115 -1.24 9.22 22.92
CA TRP A 115 -0.38 9.60 21.78
C TRP A 115 -0.40 8.57 20.64
N LEU A 116 -0.76 7.31 20.89
CA LEU A 116 -0.66 6.26 19.88
C LEU A 116 -1.67 6.46 18.74
N LYS A 117 -2.88 6.93 19.06
CA LYS A 117 -3.92 7.19 18.06
C LYS A 117 -3.47 8.21 16.99
N PRO A 118 -3.03 9.43 17.35
CA PRO A 118 -2.54 10.38 16.35
C PRO A 118 -1.25 9.90 15.66
N ALA A 119 -0.37 9.15 16.36
CA ALA A 119 0.81 8.58 15.72
C ALA A 119 0.44 7.60 14.60
N LEU A 120 -0.51 6.69 14.83
CA LEU A 120 -1.01 5.77 13.79
C LEU A 120 -1.58 6.53 12.60
N VAL A 121 -2.37 7.59 12.84
CA VAL A 121 -2.90 8.45 11.77
C VAL A 121 -1.78 9.08 10.94
N VAL A 122 -0.78 9.67 11.58
CA VAL A 122 0.34 10.33 10.88
C VAL A 122 1.11 9.31 10.04
N VAL A 123 1.45 8.14 10.61
CA VAL A 123 2.16 7.09 9.88
C VAL A 123 1.32 6.54 8.72
N SER A 124 0.01 6.38 8.90
CA SER A 124 -0.90 6.00 7.80
C SER A 124 -0.94 7.02 6.67
N LEU A 125 -1.01 8.31 6.99
CA LEU A 125 -0.98 9.39 5.99
C LEU A 125 0.34 9.43 5.23
N VAL A 126 1.47 9.28 5.93
CA VAL A 126 2.79 9.17 5.31
C VAL A 126 2.85 7.96 4.38
N GLY A 127 2.40 6.79 4.84
CA GLY A 127 2.36 5.59 4.01
C GLY A 127 1.52 5.76 2.74
N VAL A 128 0.34 6.40 2.84
CA VAL A 128 -0.48 6.74 1.67
C VAL A 128 0.24 7.69 0.73
N GLY A 129 0.90 8.72 1.26
CA GLY A 129 1.69 9.66 0.46
C GLY A 129 2.82 8.98 -0.31
N VAL A 130 3.59 8.11 0.37
CA VAL A 130 4.65 7.33 -0.25
C VAL A 130 4.09 6.39 -1.32
N ALA A 131 2.97 5.71 -1.06
CA ALA A 131 2.32 4.84 -2.04
C ALA A 131 1.85 5.59 -3.29
N ILE A 132 1.30 6.80 -3.14
CA ILE A 132 0.90 7.65 -4.27
C ILE A 132 2.13 8.07 -5.08
N TYR A 133 3.24 8.43 -4.41
CA TYR A 133 4.48 8.76 -5.10
C TYR A 133 5.06 7.55 -5.84
N GLY A 134 5.05 6.38 -5.22
CA GLY A 134 5.43 5.12 -5.87
C GLY A 134 4.55 4.80 -7.09
N ALA A 135 3.24 5.05 -7.02
CA ALA A 135 2.33 4.90 -8.15
C ALA A 135 2.65 5.87 -9.30
N TRP A 136 3.07 7.10 -8.99
CA TRP A 136 3.55 8.05 -9.99
C TRP A 136 4.83 7.56 -10.68
N LEU A 137 5.81 7.05 -9.91
CA LEU A 137 7.00 6.41 -10.47
C LEU A 137 6.65 5.22 -11.38
N GLY A 138 5.72 4.36 -10.94
CA GLY A 138 5.23 3.24 -11.75
C GLY A 138 4.54 3.69 -13.05
N GLY A 139 3.82 4.82 -13.00
CA GLY A 139 3.29 5.48 -14.20
C GLY A 139 4.40 5.90 -15.17
N ASN A 140 5.48 6.53 -14.67
CA ASN A 140 6.62 6.93 -15.50
C ASN A 140 7.30 5.71 -16.16
N LEU A 141 7.41 4.58 -15.47
CA LEU A 141 7.92 3.34 -16.07
C LEU A 141 7.12 2.93 -17.31
N VAL A 142 5.79 3.07 -17.25
CA VAL A 142 4.90 2.73 -18.37
C VAL A 142 4.96 3.78 -19.48
N TYR A 143 4.82 5.06 -19.13
CA TYR A 143 4.63 6.13 -20.11
C TYR A 143 5.93 6.66 -20.73
N GLU A 144 7.02 6.69 -19.98
CA GLU A 144 8.31 7.23 -20.45
C GLU A 144 9.25 6.12 -20.95
N LEU A 145 9.23 4.95 -20.31
CA LEU A 145 10.13 3.86 -20.64
C LEU A 145 9.47 2.74 -21.43
N GLY A 146 8.13 2.68 -21.49
CA GLY A 146 7.42 1.61 -22.21
C GLY A 146 7.49 0.26 -21.50
N VAL A 147 7.67 0.24 -20.18
CA VAL A 147 7.65 -0.99 -19.40
C VAL A 147 6.24 -1.59 -19.46
N ASN A 148 6.18 -2.90 -19.76
CA ASN A 148 4.94 -3.68 -19.78
C ASN A 148 3.85 -3.18 -20.74
N VAL A 149 4.25 -2.55 -21.85
CA VAL A 149 3.35 -2.20 -22.97
C VAL A 149 3.83 -2.86 -24.27
N ALA A 150 2.90 -3.09 -25.19
CA ALA A 150 3.24 -3.60 -26.52
C ALA A 150 3.95 -2.53 -27.35
N ALA A 151 4.87 -2.96 -28.22
CA ALA A 151 5.45 -2.07 -29.22
C ALA A 151 4.34 -1.52 -30.13
N VAL A 152 4.44 -0.23 -30.47
CA VAL A 152 3.51 0.39 -31.42
C VAL A 152 3.76 -0.21 -32.81
N HIS A 153 2.74 -0.84 -33.37
CA HIS A 153 2.72 -1.30 -34.76
C HIS A 153 1.81 -0.36 -35.57
N PRO A 154 2.37 0.47 -36.47
CA PRO A 154 1.59 1.40 -37.30
C PRO A 154 0.78 0.70 -38.40
#